data_AF-A0A6F9DLQ6-F1
#
_entry.id   AF-A0A6F9DLQ6-F1
#
_cell.length_a   1.000
_cell.length_b   1.000
_cell.length_c   1.000
_cell.angle_alpha   90.00
_cell.angle_beta   90.00
_cell.angle_gamma   90.00
#
_symmetry.space_group_name_H-M   'P 1'
#
loop_
_entity.id
_entity.type
_entity.pdbx_description
1 polymer ?
#
loop_
_entity_poly.entity_id
_entity_poly.type
_entity_poly.pdbx_seq_one_letter_code
_entity_poly.pdbx_strand_id
1 'polypeptide(L)'
;MSLKFIFSGTVKLYPTTLWRCQSVATRRWTPEDYNVEQLKYGDKSSPKIGASLRLPNKAPNQPPKNRMRKGYLTRGVCRGKGAELELQQYGVISVKGGLLKHGHLNNITQQVNRFVKRNGVHAIWRVEAPYHAITKHPLQAVMGGGKGKIDYYVTPVQARQVIFEIGGNLEFSTAFPFLKGIANTLPFPAMAVEYEMLEEMYEEERRLEDENENFFTFREIVTKNMQGMRSFVSLSDYKHFGKMR
;
A
#
# COMPACT_ATOMS: atom_id res chain seq x y z
N MET A 1 -48.27 49.20 -25.11
CA MET A 1 -48.56 47.79 -24.81
C MET A 1 -47.34 47.19 -24.11
N SER A 2 -47.55 46.62 -22.92
CA SER A 2 -46.53 45.94 -22.13
C SER A 2 -46.14 44.59 -22.73
N LEU A 3 -44.90 44.15 -22.52
CA LEU A 3 -44.62 42.84 -21.93
C LEU A 3 -43.16 42.74 -21.48
N LYS A 4 -42.99 42.44 -20.18
CA LYS A 4 -41.76 42.05 -19.49
C LYS A 4 -41.25 40.71 -20.04
N PHE A 5 -39.95 40.44 -19.95
CA PHE A 5 -39.45 39.21 -19.31
C PHE A 5 -37.98 39.37 -18.88
N ILE A 6 -37.71 38.89 -17.67
CA ILE A 6 -36.46 38.89 -16.90
C ILE A 6 -35.77 37.53 -17.08
N PHE A 7 -34.47 37.44 -16.72
CA PHE A 7 -33.55 36.29 -16.66
C PHE A 7 -32.68 36.11 -17.91
N SER A 8 -31.38 35.84 -17.86
CA SER A 8 -30.53 35.30 -16.79
C SER A 8 -29.04 35.46 -17.14
N GLY A 9 -28.20 35.42 -16.12
CA GLY A 9 -26.93 34.67 -16.15
C GLY A 9 -25.75 35.27 -16.90
N THR A 10 -24.85 35.91 -16.16
CA THR A 10 -23.42 35.90 -16.47
C THR A 10 -22.93 34.47 -16.62
N VAL A 11 -22.72 34.02 -17.85
CA VAL A 11 -22.02 32.78 -18.19
C VAL A 11 -20.58 32.93 -17.68
N LYS A 12 -20.27 32.27 -16.56
CA LYS A 12 -18.87 32.05 -16.17
C LYS A 12 -18.25 31.18 -17.25
N LEU A 13 -17.35 31.77 -18.04
CA LEU A 13 -16.46 31.05 -18.93
C LEU A 13 -15.56 30.17 -18.06
N TYR A 14 -15.82 28.86 -18.04
CA TYR A 14 -14.84 27.91 -17.55
C TYR A 14 -13.64 27.97 -18.50
N PRO A 15 -12.40 28.11 -18.00
CA PRO A 15 -11.23 28.13 -18.85
C PRO A 15 -11.16 26.82 -19.61
N THR A 16 -11.13 26.92 -20.93
CA THR A 16 -10.78 25.85 -21.86
C THR A 16 -9.31 25.47 -21.67
N THR A 17 -9.00 24.79 -20.57
CA THR A 17 -7.74 24.06 -20.48
C THR A 17 -7.86 22.85 -21.38
N LEU A 18 -7.17 22.92 -22.52
CA LEU A 18 -6.74 21.82 -23.37
C LEU A 18 -6.89 20.47 -22.65
N TRP A 19 -7.74 19.61 -23.22
CA TRP A 19 -7.80 18.19 -22.90
C TRP A 19 -6.43 17.59 -23.19
N ARG A 20 -5.54 17.66 -22.20
CA ARG A 20 -4.42 16.75 -22.12
C ARG A 20 -5.07 15.40 -21.88
N CYS A 21 -5.23 14.65 -22.96
CA CYS A 21 -5.54 13.23 -22.90
C CYS A 21 -4.38 12.59 -22.11
N GLN A 22 -4.52 12.56 -20.79
CA GLN A 22 -3.70 11.72 -19.95
C GLN A 22 -4.13 10.32 -20.38
N SER A 23 -3.26 9.64 -21.14
CA SER A 23 -3.36 8.21 -21.31
C SER A 23 -3.70 7.64 -19.93
N VAL A 24 -4.86 7.02 -19.77
CA VAL A 24 -5.28 6.35 -18.53
C VAL A 24 -4.42 5.09 -18.40
N ALA A 25 -3.14 5.31 -18.17
CA ALA A 25 -2.18 4.29 -17.83
C ALA A 25 -2.60 3.84 -16.44
N THR A 26 -3.27 2.67 -16.38
CA THR A 26 -3.55 1.87 -15.18
C THR A 26 -3.09 2.57 -13.90
N ARG A 27 -3.97 3.34 -13.24
CA ARG A 27 -3.60 4.23 -12.14
C ARG A 27 -2.83 3.43 -11.09
N ARG A 28 -1.51 3.62 -11.06
CA ARG A 28 -0.67 3.07 -10.00
C ARG A 28 -0.73 4.08 -8.87
N TRP A 29 -0.93 3.59 -7.66
CA TRP A 29 -0.94 4.44 -6.48
C TRP A 29 0.40 5.18 -6.44
N THR A 30 0.33 6.49 -6.39
CA THR A 30 1.50 7.35 -6.26
C THR A 30 1.50 7.99 -4.88
N PRO A 31 2.67 8.32 -4.33
CA PRO A 31 2.75 9.13 -3.13
C PRO A 31 2.22 10.55 -3.31
N GLU A 32 1.47 10.86 -4.39
CA GLU A 32 0.86 12.14 -4.80
C GLU A 32 -0.67 12.16 -4.67
N ASP A 33 -1.30 11.00 -4.56
CA ASP A 33 -2.75 10.84 -4.36
C ASP A 33 -3.22 11.26 -2.92
N TYR A 34 -2.38 11.98 -2.16
CA TYR A 34 -2.53 12.25 -0.71
C TYR A 34 -3.25 13.56 -0.35
N ASN A 35 -3.64 14.37 -1.32
CA ASN A 35 -4.12 15.72 -1.04
C ASN A 35 -5.66 15.70 -0.95
N VAL A 36 -6.18 15.20 0.17
CA VAL A 36 -7.63 15.14 0.44
C VAL A 36 -7.98 16.11 1.57
N GLU A 37 -9.10 16.82 1.44
CA GLU A 37 -9.62 17.72 2.46
C GLU A 37 -10.02 16.97 3.73
N GLN A 38 -9.85 17.61 4.89
CA GLN A 38 -10.02 16.98 6.21
C GLN A 38 -11.51 16.67 6.50
N LEU A 39 -11.84 15.40 6.70
CA LEU A 39 -13.13 15.00 7.27
C LEU A 39 -13.06 14.99 8.80
N LYS A 40 -14.11 15.51 9.46
CA LYS A 40 -14.23 15.49 10.92
C LYS A 40 -14.83 14.17 11.36
N TYR A 41 -14.11 13.46 12.22
CA TYR A 41 -14.50 12.14 12.69
C TYR A 41 -15.40 12.20 13.94
N GLY A 42 -16.39 11.30 14.00
CA GLY A 42 -17.18 11.01 15.20
C GLY A 42 -16.52 9.93 16.07
N ASP A 43 -16.72 10.00 17.39
CA ASP A 43 -16.10 9.12 18.39
C ASP A 43 -16.30 7.62 18.12
N LYS A 44 -15.38 6.96 17.41
CA LYS A 44 -15.29 5.48 17.43
C LYS A 44 -14.44 5.07 18.63
N SER A 45 -15.09 4.91 19.78
CA SER A 45 -14.44 4.37 20.97
C SER A 45 -14.12 2.88 20.77
N SER A 46 -12.84 2.52 20.71
CA SER A 46 -12.40 1.12 20.83
C SER A 46 -11.88 0.86 22.26
N PRO A 47 -12.30 -0.22 22.95
CA PRO A 47 -12.22 -0.34 24.40
C PRO A 47 -10.88 -0.83 24.96
N LYS A 48 -9.76 -0.72 24.23
CA LYS A 48 -8.45 -1.22 24.71
C LYS A 48 -7.42 -0.10 24.80
N ILE A 49 -7.34 0.49 25.99
CA ILE A 49 -6.31 1.46 26.37
C ILE A 49 -4.93 0.77 26.34
N GLY A 50 -3.98 1.35 25.61
CA GLY A 50 -2.54 1.18 25.88
C GLY A 50 -1.85 -0.11 25.41
N ALA A 51 -2.40 -0.87 24.45
CA ALA A 51 -1.67 -2.00 23.89
C ALA A 51 -0.50 -1.50 23.02
N SER A 52 0.72 -1.55 23.59
CA SER A 52 1.95 -1.26 22.86
C SER A 52 2.17 -2.26 21.74
N LEU A 53 2.71 -1.79 20.62
CA LEU A 53 3.10 -2.63 19.50
C LEU A 53 4.24 -3.56 19.95
N ARG A 54 3.98 -4.88 19.97
CA ARG A 54 4.98 -5.88 20.36
C ARG A 54 5.96 -6.11 19.21
N LEU A 55 7.27 -6.09 19.49
CA LEU A 55 8.28 -6.38 18.48
C LEU A 55 8.15 -7.85 18.02
N PRO A 56 8.01 -8.13 16.71
CA PRO A 56 7.95 -9.50 16.24
C PRO A 56 9.29 -10.23 16.43
N ASN A 57 9.23 -11.54 16.65
CA ASN A 57 10.43 -12.38 16.83
C ASN A 57 11.40 -12.20 15.66
N LYS A 58 12.70 -12.10 15.96
CA LYS A 58 13.75 -11.84 14.95
C LYS A 58 13.90 -12.95 13.92
N ALA A 59 13.65 -14.19 14.34
CA ALA A 59 13.80 -15.38 13.53
C ALA A 59 12.75 -16.42 13.94
N PRO A 60 12.35 -17.32 13.03
CA PRO A 60 11.54 -18.47 13.38
C PRO A 60 12.34 -19.45 14.26
N ASN A 61 11.64 -20.25 15.06
CA ASN A 61 12.25 -21.24 15.95
C ASN A 61 13.06 -22.30 15.20
N GLN A 62 12.63 -22.64 13.98
CA GLN A 62 13.31 -23.59 13.11
C GLN A 62 13.64 -22.95 11.77
N PRO A 63 14.83 -23.21 11.20
CA PRO A 63 15.19 -22.69 9.89
C PRO A 63 14.30 -23.31 8.81
N PRO A 64 14.00 -22.56 7.73
CA PRO A 64 13.17 -23.09 6.66
C PRO A 64 13.90 -24.23 5.94
N LYS A 65 13.16 -25.32 5.69
CA LYS A 65 13.66 -26.49 4.94
C LYS A 65 14.22 -26.11 3.57
N ASN A 66 13.57 -25.16 2.89
CA ASN A 66 13.99 -24.64 1.61
C ASN A 66 14.54 -23.20 1.73
N ARG A 67 15.83 -23.04 1.42
CA ARG A 67 16.57 -21.75 1.44
C ARG A 67 16.68 -21.08 0.05
N MET A 68 15.88 -21.53 -0.92
CA MET A 68 15.83 -20.91 -2.25
C MET A 68 15.26 -19.48 -2.16
N ARG A 69 15.73 -18.63 -3.07
CA ARG A 69 15.23 -17.25 -3.20
C ARG A 69 13.80 -17.30 -3.74
N LYS A 70 12.85 -16.72 -3.01
CA LYS A 70 11.43 -16.69 -3.40
C LYS A 70 11.03 -15.28 -3.85
N GLY A 71 11.50 -14.88 -5.02
CA GLY A 71 11.26 -13.53 -5.56
C GLY A 71 9.79 -13.22 -5.87
N TYR A 72 8.93 -14.25 -5.94
CA TYR A 72 7.50 -14.07 -6.18
C TYR A 72 6.73 -13.57 -4.95
N LEU A 73 7.29 -13.67 -3.73
CA LEU A 73 6.58 -13.30 -2.50
C LEU A 73 6.28 -11.81 -2.37
N THR A 74 7.10 -10.96 -2.99
CA THR A 74 6.89 -9.50 -3.00
C THR A 74 6.16 -9.03 -4.26
N ARG A 75 5.89 -9.93 -5.21
CA ARG A 75 5.22 -9.60 -6.47
C ARG A 75 3.71 -9.62 -6.27
N GLY A 76 3.04 -8.71 -6.96
CA GLY A 76 1.59 -8.64 -6.99
C GLY A 76 0.98 -7.74 -5.92
N VAL A 77 -0.35 -7.78 -5.89
CA VAL A 77 -1.20 -7.00 -4.99
C VAL A 77 -1.67 -7.92 -3.86
N CYS A 78 -1.61 -7.44 -2.61
CA CYS A 78 -2.24 -8.08 -1.47
C CYS A 78 -3.76 -8.02 -1.63
N ARG A 79 -4.48 -9.10 -1.30
CA ARG A 79 -5.94 -9.19 -1.44
C ARG A 79 -6.57 -9.65 -0.13
N GLY A 80 -7.85 -9.30 0.07
CA GLY A 80 -8.62 -9.65 1.26
C GLY A 80 -8.09 -8.96 2.52
N LYS A 81 -8.12 -9.68 3.64
CA LYS A 81 -7.86 -9.11 4.98
C LYS A 81 -6.55 -8.33 5.11
N GLY A 82 -5.50 -8.69 4.36
CA GLY A 82 -4.21 -8.00 4.43
C GLY A 82 -4.18 -6.62 3.76
N ALA A 83 -5.19 -6.30 2.95
CA ALA A 83 -5.34 -5.03 2.25
C ALA A 83 -6.44 -4.12 2.84
N GLU A 84 -7.18 -4.62 3.82
CA GLU A 84 -8.25 -3.92 4.55
C GLU A 84 -7.75 -3.54 5.94
N LEU A 85 -8.25 -2.44 6.52
CA LEU A 85 -7.93 -2.04 7.89
C LEU A 85 -8.84 -2.76 8.90
N GLU A 86 -8.27 -3.50 9.84
CA GLU A 86 -9.04 -4.27 10.84
C GLU A 86 -9.60 -3.39 11.95
N LEU A 87 -8.86 -2.36 12.36
CA LEU A 87 -9.30 -1.36 13.34
C LEU A 87 -10.20 -0.27 12.74
N GLN A 88 -10.36 -0.24 11.40
CA GLN A 88 -11.18 0.74 10.67
C GLN A 88 -10.93 2.22 11.04
N GLN A 89 -9.68 2.56 11.38
CA GLN A 89 -9.27 3.92 11.72
C GLN A 89 -8.07 4.35 10.88
N TYR A 90 -6.84 4.06 11.33
CA TYR A 90 -5.63 4.54 10.68
C TYR A 90 -4.60 3.44 10.47
N GLY A 91 -3.80 3.57 9.42
CA GLY A 91 -2.72 2.64 9.16
C GLY A 91 -1.68 3.14 8.16
N VAL A 92 -0.67 2.32 7.95
CA VAL A 92 0.31 2.51 6.87
C VAL A 92 0.18 1.37 5.88
N ILE A 93 -0.11 1.72 4.62
CA ILE A 93 -0.23 0.78 3.51
C ILE A 93 1.01 0.87 2.62
N SER A 94 1.43 -0.27 2.09
CA SER A 94 2.51 -0.33 1.11
C SER A 94 2.00 -0.01 -0.30
N VAL A 95 2.68 0.91 -0.98
CA VAL A 95 2.36 1.23 -2.40
C VAL A 95 3.02 0.20 -3.32
N LYS A 96 4.21 -0.26 -2.97
CA LYS A 96 4.98 -1.25 -3.72
C LYS A 96 5.46 -2.38 -2.81
N GLY A 97 5.54 -3.59 -3.37
CA GLY A 97 6.10 -4.73 -2.66
C GLY A 97 7.59 -4.56 -2.35
N GLY A 98 8.02 -5.12 -1.22
CA GLY A 98 9.38 -5.00 -0.72
C GLY A 98 9.68 -5.97 0.43
N LEU A 99 10.89 -5.89 0.98
CA LEU A 99 11.33 -6.75 2.07
C LEU A 99 11.52 -5.94 3.36
N LEU A 100 10.83 -6.36 4.43
CA LEU A 100 11.03 -5.82 5.77
C LEU A 100 12.05 -6.63 6.54
N LYS A 101 13.16 -5.99 6.93
CA LYS A 101 14.13 -6.57 7.87
C LYS A 101 13.63 -6.38 9.29
N HIS A 102 14.07 -7.24 10.21
CA HIS A 102 13.78 -7.09 11.64
C HIS A 102 14.20 -5.71 12.19
N GLY A 103 15.30 -5.13 11.70
CA GLY A 103 15.73 -3.78 12.09
C GLY A 103 14.71 -2.69 11.75
N HIS A 104 14.01 -2.80 10.62
CA HIS A 104 12.95 -1.85 10.25
C HIS A 104 11.76 -2.00 11.21
N LEU A 105 11.35 -3.23 11.51
CA LEU A 105 10.27 -3.51 12.46
C LEU A 105 10.60 -2.98 13.86
N ASN A 106 11.84 -3.11 14.31
CA ASN A 106 12.28 -2.57 15.60
C ASN A 106 12.25 -1.03 15.62
N ASN A 107 12.75 -0.40 14.57
CA ASN A 107 12.71 1.05 14.46
C ASN A 107 11.27 1.58 14.52
N ILE A 108 10.37 0.99 13.72
CA ILE A 108 8.94 1.34 13.72
C ILE A 108 8.31 1.08 15.10
N THR A 109 8.59 -0.07 15.71
CA THR A 109 8.09 -0.41 17.05
C THR A 109 8.45 0.65 18.08
N GLN A 110 9.70 1.11 18.08
CA GLN A 110 10.16 2.15 19.01
C GLN A 110 9.46 3.49 18.76
N GLN A 111 9.27 3.88 17.49
CA GLN A 111 8.54 5.10 17.14
C GLN A 111 7.06 5.01 17.55
N VAL A 112 6.38 3.93 17.19
CA VAL A 112 4.96 3.68 17.51
C VAL A 112 4.74 3.58 19.01
N ASN A 113 5.60 2.90 19.76
CA ASN A 113 5.43 2.79 21.20
C ASN A 113 5.61 4.12 21.93
N ARG A 114 6.44 5.05 21.42
CA ARG A 114 6.53 6.41 21.95
C ARG A 114 5.24 7.19 21.67
N PHE A 115 4.70 7.07 20.46
CA PHE A 115 3.44 7.71 20.06
C PHE A 115 2.24 7.19 20.86
N VAL A 116 2.12 5.86 20.99
CA VAL A 116 1.10 5.16 21.77
C VAL A 116 1.09 5.64 23.22
N LYS A 117 2.25 5.71 23.88
CA LYS A 117 2.34 6.17 25.28
C LYS A 117 1.94 7.64 25.45
N ARG A 118 2.26 8.49 24.47
CA ARG A 118 1.94 9.93 24.53
C ARG A 118 0.45 10.21 24.35
N ASN A 119 -0.20 9.47 23.46
CA ASN A 119 -1.57 9.77 23.02
C ASN A 119 -2.63 8.79 23.57
N GLY A 120 -2.22 7.75 24.30
CA GLY A 120 -3.15 6.77 24.88
C GLY A 120 -3.81 5.83 23.86
N VAL A 121 -3.27 5.75 22.64
CA VAL A 121 -3.80 4.91 21.54
C VAL A 121 -3.31 3.47 21.63
N HIS A 122 -3.86 2.56 20.82
CA HIS A 122 -3.37 1.19 20.66
C HIS A 122 -2.85 0.97 19.24
N ALA A 123 -1.90 0.05 19.08
CA ALA A 123 -1.33 -0.27 17.79
C ALA A 123 -1.20 -1.79 17.59
N ILE A 124 -1.45 -2.25 16.36
CA ILE A 124 -1.44 -3.67 15.99
C ILE A 124 -0.59 -3.88 14.74
N TRP A 125 0.23 -4.94 14.74
CA TRP A 125 0.91 -5.39 13.54
C TRP A 125 -0.06 -6.16 12.65
N ARG A 126 -0.12 -5.81 11.37
CA ARG A 126 -0.81 -6.61 10.35
C ARG A 126 0.16 -7.54 9.61
N VAL A 127 1.46 -7.28 9.71
CA VAL A 127 2.51 -8.07 9.09
C VAL A 127 3.06 -9.12 10.05
N GLU A 128 3.35 -10.30 9.50
CA GLU A 128 3.92 -11.42 10.24
C GLU A 128 5.37 -11.17 10.67
N ALA A 129 5.82 -11.95 11.67
CA ALA A 129 7.22 -11.99 12.05
C ALA A 129 8.11 -12.43 10.86
N PRO A 130 9.36 -11.95 10.78
CA PRO A 130 10.31 -12.36 9.74
C PRO A 130 10.47 -13.88 9.64
N TYR A 131 10.04 -14.45 8.51
CA TYR A 131 10.10 -15.89 8.25
C TYR A 131 10.93 -16.26 7.01
N HIS A 132 11.12 -15.33 6.07
CA HIS A 132 11.84 -15.62 4.84
C HIS A 132 13.35 -15.48 5.05
N ALA A 133 14.09 -16.58 4.92
CA ALA A 133 15.53 -16.59 5.10
C ALA A 133 16.28 -16.00 3.88
N ILE A 134 17.18 -15.06 4.11
CA ILE A 134 18.14 -14.56 3.14
C ILE A 134 19.51 -15.19 3.44
N THR A 135 20.07 -15.88 2.44
CA THR A 135 21.40 -16.51 2.54
C THR A 135 22.47 -15.64 1.91
N LYS A 136 23.66 -15.62 2.50
CA LYS A 136 24.82 -14.90 1.98
C LYS A 136 26.06 -15.80 2.01
N HIS A 137 26.88 -15.75 0.96
CA HIS A 137 28.22 -16.33 0.98
C HIS A 137 29.19 -15.35 1.68
N PRO A 138 30.27 -15.84 2.31
CA PRO A 138 31.28 -14.96 2.88
C PRO A 138 31.94 -14.14 1.77
N LEU A 139 32.45 -12.94 2.11
CA LEU A 139 32.94 -11.97 1.13
C LEU A 139 34.06 -12.50 0.22
N GLN A 140 34.86 -13.44 0.72
CA GLN A 140 36.02 -14.01 0.04
C GLN A 140 35.73 -15.34 -0.69
N ALA A 141 34.48 -15.82 -0.68
CA ALA A 141 34.14 -17.07 -1.36
C ALA A 141 34.12 -16.91 -2.89
N VAL A 142 34.60 -17.94 -3.57
CA VAL A 142 34.48 -18.10 -5.03
C VAL A 142 33.07 -18.58 -5.40
N MET A 143 32.68 -18.44 -6.65
CA MET A 143 31.44 -18.98 -7.19
C MET A 143 31.41 -20.52 -7.07
N GLY A 144 30.26 -21.09 -6.68
CA GLY A 144 30.10 -22.52 -6.44
C GLY A 144 30.08 -22.87 -4.95
N GLY A 145 30.34 -24.14 -4.61
CA GLY A 145 30.42 -24.59 -3.20
C GLY A 145 29.07 -24.75 -2.48
N GLY A 146 27.95 -24.78 -3.21
CA GLY A 146 26.62 -24.97 -2.64
C GLY A 146 25.96 -23.68 -2.16
N LYS A 147 24.99 -23.78 -1.25
CA LYS A 147 24.20 -22.64 -0.76
C LYS A 147 24.82 -22.05 0.51
N GLY A 148 25.02 -20.74 0.55
CA GLY A 148 25.54 -20.04 1.73
C GLY A 148 24.67 -20.14 3.01
N LYS A 149 25.25 -19.72 4.13
CA LYS A 149 24.57 -19.66 5.44
C LYS A 149 23.45 -18.61 5.43
N ILE A 150 22.44 -18.79 6.29
CA ILE A 150 21.40 -17.79 6.54
C ILE A 150 22.04 -16.60 7.26
N ASP A 151 21.88 -15.41 6.70
CA ASP A 151 22.38 -14.14 7.24
C ASP A 151 21.30 -13.50 8.13
N TYR A 152 20.11 -13.26 7.57
CA TYR A 152 18.97 -12.70 8.29
C TYR A 152 17.64 -13.18 7.72
N TYR A 153 16.58 -12.96 8.50
CA TYR A 153 15.19 -13.18 8.09
C TYR A 153 14.52 -11.87 7.71
N VAL A 154 13.60 -11.95 6.75
CA VAL A 154 12.76 -10.85 6.29
C VAL A 154 11.30 -11.25 6.24
N THR A 155 10.43 -10.26 6.35
CA THR A 155 9.02 -10.40 5.98
C THR A 155 8.82 -9.81 4.59
N PRO A 156 8.43 -10.61 3.59
CA PRO A 156 8.03 -10.07 2.29
C PRO A 156 6.68 -9.37 2.42
N VAL A 157 6.59 -8.20 1.80
CA VAL A 157 5.38 -7.38 1.76
C VAL A 157 4.99 -7.19 0.29
N GLN A 158 3.71 -7.35 -0.02
CA GLN A 158 3.14 -7.10 -1.35
C GLN A 158 2.60 -5.66 -1.44
N ALA A 159 2.31 -5.16 -2.64
CA ALA A 159 1.64 -3.87 -2.77
C ALA A 159 0.20 -3.94 -2.21
N ARG A 160 -0.33 -2.82 -1.71
CA ARG A 160 -1.60 -2.71 -0.96
C ARG A 160 -1.67 -3.48 0.35
N GLN A 161 -0.54 -3.98 0.86
CA GLN A 161 -0.55 -4.64 2.15
C GLN A 161 -0.46 -3.60 3.26
N VAL A 162 -1.36 -3.68 4.23
CA VAL A 162 -1.31 -2.91 5.47
C VAL A 162 -0.17 -3.45 6.33
N ILE A 163 0.68 -2.55 6.82
CA ILE A 163 1.88 -2.91 7.59
C ILE A 163 1.54 -2.99 9.08
N PHE A 164 0.97 -1.92 9.60
CA PHE A 164 0.47 -1.83 10.96
C PHE A 164 -0.67 -0.81 11.01
N GLU A 165 -1.42 -0.88 12.10
CA GLU A 165 -2.58 -0.03 12.34
C GLU A 165 -2.48 0.63 13.70
N ILE A 166 -3.13 1.78 13.80
CA ILE A 166 -3.33 2.50 15.05
C ILE A 166 -4.82 2.72 15.21
N GLY A 167 -5.31 2.47 16.41
CA GLY A 167 -6.67 2.84 16.80
C GLY A 167 -6.72 3.50 18.16
N GLY A 168 -7.81 4.18 18.45
CA GLY A 168 -8.05 4.91 19.70
C GLY A 168 -8.78 6.22 19.45
N ASN A 169 -8.91 7.02 20.52
CA ASN A 169 -9.45 8.37 20.41
C ASN A 169 -8.33 9.30 19.91
N LEU A 170 -8.21 9.45 18.58
CA LEU A 170 -7.17 10.24 17.94
C LEU A 170 -7.72 10.87 16.66
N GLU A 171 -7.41 12.14 16.43
CA GLU A 171 -7.76 12.82 15.18
C GLU A 171 -6.72 12.52 14.07
N PHE A 172 -7.20 12.39 12.83
CA PHE A 172 -6.33 12.14 11.67
C PHE A 172 -5.27 13.23 11.48
N SER A 173 -5.59 14.49 11.77
CA SER A 173 -4.62 15.60 11.69
C SER A 173 -3.38 15.39 12.55
N THR A 174 -3.53 14.73 13.69
CA THR A 174 -2.43 14.37 14.60
C THR A 174 -1.75 13.07 14.18
N ALA A 175 -2.52 12.09 13.69
CA ALA A 175 -2.00 10.80 13.24
C ALA A 175 -1.18 10.91 11.95
N PHE A 176 -1.64 11.69 10.98
CA PHE A 176 -1.09 11.80 9.64
C PHE A 176 0.40 12.14 9.59
N PRO A 177 0.91 13.22 10.23
CA PRO A 177 2.33 13.55 10.17
C PRO A 177 3.21 12.44 10.78
N PHE A 178 2.72 11.76 11.81
CA PHE A 178 3.40 10.61 12.42
C PHE A 178 3.45 9.40 11.47
N LEU A 179 2.32 9.01 10.91
CA LEU A 179 2.21 7.88 9.97
C LEU A 179 3.02 8.15 8.69
N LYS A 180 3.00 9.39 8.18
CA LYS A 180 3.80 9.83 7.04
C LYS A 180 5.30 9.74 7.32
N GLY A 181 5.73 10.11 8.53
CA GLY A 181 7.13 9.93 8.97
C GLY A 181 7.56 8.47 8.96
N ILE A 182 6.70 7.55 9.42
CA ILE A 182 6.96 6.11 9.34
C ILE A 182 6.98 5.63 7.89
N ALA A 183 6.04 6.07 7.06
CA ALA A 183 5.98 5.71 5.65
C ALA A 183 7.29 6.03 4.91
N ASN A 184 7.89 7.19 5.20
CA ASN A 184 9.18 7.60 4.64
C ASN A 184 10.38 6.81 5.17
N THR A 185 10.27 6.21 6.36
CA THR A 185 11.33 5.39 6.97
C THR A 185 11.40 3.99 6.35
N LEU A 186 10.33 3.55 5.67
CA LEU A 186 10.27 2.23 5.05
C LEU A 186 11.19 2.13 3.82
N PRO A 187 11.73 0.93 3.53
CA PRO A 187 12.63 0.73 2.38
C PRO A 187 11.90 0.71 1.02
N PHE A 188 10.58 0.84 1.01
CA PHE A 188 9.72 0.85 -0.17
C PHE A 188 8.67 1.96 0.00
N PRO A 189 8.10 2.49 -1.10
CA PRO A 189 7.08 3.53 -1.01
C PRO A 189 5.85 3.02 -0.27
N ALA A 190 5.40 3.80 0.68
CA ALA A 190 4.25 3.52 1.53
C ALA A 190 3.43 4.81 1.71
N MET A 191 2.19 4.65 2.15
CA MET A 191 1.23 5.73 2.31
C MET A 191 0.57 5.63 3.68
N ALA A 192 0.38 6.77 4.34
CA ALA A 192 -0.45 6.90 5.53
C ALA A 192 -1.91 7.00 5.08
N VAL A 193 -2.79 6.18 5.66
CA VAL A 193 -4.19 6.09 5.23
C VAL A 193 -5.13 6.12 6.43
N GLU A 194 -6.27 6.76 6.22
CA GLU A 194 -7.49 6.60 7.00
C GLU A 194 -8.40 5.56 6.35
N TYR A 195 -9.31 4.96 7.11
CA TYR A 195 -10.27 3.98 6.61
C TYR A 195 -11.15 4.53 5.48
N GLU A 196 -11.75 5.70 5.67
CA GLU A 196 -12.63 6.33 4.67
C GLU A 196 -11.83 6.66 3.39
N MET A 197 -10.66 7.29 3.55
CA MET A 197 -9.73 7.53 2.46
C MET A 197 -9.37 6.25 1.70
N LEU A 198 -9.13 5.14 2.40
CA LEU A 198 -8.75 3.87 1.77
C LEU A 198 -9.90 3.27 0.95
N GLU A 199 -11.12 3.30 1.47
CA GLU A 199 -12.32 2.85 0.75
C GLU A 199 -12.59 3.71 -0.48
N GLU A 200 -12.53 5.05 -0.35
CA GLU A 200 -12.68 5.97 -1.48
C GLU A 200 -11.65 5.70 -2.58
N MET A 201 -10.39 5.42 -2.22
CA MET A 201 -9.36 5.05 -3.19
C MET A 201 -9.68 3.75 -3.93
N TYR A 202 -10.30 2.76 -3.27
CA TYR A 202 -10.73 1.51 -3.90
C TYR A 202 -11.99 1.67 -4.76
N GLU A 203 -12.93 2.50 -4.32
CA GLU A 203 -14.12 2.86 -5.10
C GLU A 203 -13.75 3.63 -6.36
N GLU A 204 -12.86 4.61 -6.24
CA GLU A 204 -12.39 5.39 -7.38
C GLU A 204 -11.61 4.52 -8.38
N GLU A 205 -10.82 3.54 -7.91
CA GLU A 205 -10.20 2.58 -8.83
C GLU A 205 -11.25 1.74 -9.59
N ARG A 206 -12.29 1.25 -8.90
CA ARG A 206 -13.38 0.49 -9.55
C ARG A 206 -14.13 1.35 -10.55
N ARG A 207 -14.46 2.58 -10.15
CA ARG A 207 -15.12 3.56 -11.00
C ARG A 207 -14.32 3.84 -12.27
N LEU A 208 -13.01 4.08 -12.15
CA LEU A 208 -12.13 4.30 -13.30
C LEU A 208 -12.03 3.06 -14.21
N GLU A 209 -12.16 1.85 -13.67
CA GLU A 209 -12.21 0.62 -14.48
C GLU A 209 -13.53 0.49 -15.25
N ASP A 210 -14.67 0.82 -14.60
CA ASP A 210 -16.00 0.70 -15.18
C ASP A 210 -16.30 1.84 -16.19
N GLU A 211 -15.82 3.05 -15.90
CA GLU A 211 -15.94 4.24 -16.77
C GLU A 211 -14.87 4.29 -17.87
N ASN A 212 -13.98 3.29 -17.96
CA ASN A 212 -12.94 3.29 -18.98
C ASN A 212 -13.54 3.17 -20.39
N GLU A 213 -13.62 4.30 -21.10
CA GLU A 213 -14.13 4.39 -22.48
C GLU A 213 -13.20 3.74 -23.51
N ASN A 214 -11.93 3.48 -23.16
CA ASN A 214 -10.99 2.90 -24.10
C ASN A 214 -11.41 1.46 -24.47
N PHE A 215 -11.71 1.26 -25.76
CA PHE A 215 -12.08 -0.03 -26.35
C PHE A 215 -11.06 -1.14 -26.12
N PHE A 216 -9.78 -0.81 -25.93
CA PHE A 216 -8.74 -1.80 -25.71
C PHE A 216 -8.19 -1.73 -24.30
N THR A 217 -8.66 -2.63 -23.44
CA THR A 217 -8.05 -2.82 -22.12
C THR A 217 -6.82 -3.73 -22.20
N PHE A 218 -5.82 -3.49 -21.35
CA PHE A 218 -4.65 -4.38 -21.27
C PHE A 218 -5.07 -5.83 -20.95
N ARG A 219 -6.12 -6.00 -20.15
CA ARG A 219 -6.75 -7.29 -19.86
C ARG A 219 -7.16 -8.01 -21.15
N GLU A 220 -7.88 -7.32 -22.03
CA GLU A 220 -8.34 -7.91 -23.28
C GLU A 220 -7.21 -8.20 -24.26
N ILE A 221 -6.28 -7.25 -24.44
CA ILE A 221 -5.13 -7.40 -25.34
C ILE A 221 -4.37 -8.70 -25.01
N VAL A 222 -4.07 -8.91 -23.73
CA VAL A 222 -3.33 -10.07 -23.25
C VAL A 222 -4.15 -11.35 -23.36
N THR A 223 -5.41 -11.33 -22.94
CA THR A 223 -6.28 -12.52 -22.93
C THR A 223 -6.56 -13.03 -24.34
N LYS A 224 -6.92 -12.11 -25.25
CA LYS A 224 -7.23 -12.39 -26.67
C LYS A 224 -5.95 -12.62 -27.50
N ASN A 225 -4.76 -12.52 -26.91
CA ASN A 225 -3.47 -12.63 -27.61
C ASN A 225 -3.39 -11.71 -28.84
N MET A 226 -3.89 -10.48 -28.71
CA MET A 226 -3.88 -9.52 -29.81
C MET A 226 -2.44 -9.24 -30.23
N GLN A 227 -2.18 -9.17 -31.54
CA GLN A 227 -0.84 -8.94 -32.09
C GLN A 227 0.24 -9.93 -31.60
N GLY A 228 -0.16 -11.13 -31.16
CA GLY A 228 0.79 -12.12 -30.65
C GLY A 228 1.43 -11.74 -29.31
N MET A 229 0.79 -10.88 -28.52
CA MET A 229 1.32 -10.36 -27.25
C MET A 229 1.80 -11.43 -26.24
N ARG A 230 1.32 -12.68 -26.34
CA ARG A 230 1.76 -13.83 -25.53
C ARG A 230 3.27 -14.04 -25.49
N SER A 231 3.99 -13.73 -26.56
CA SER A 231 5.45 -13.88 -26.59
C SER A 231 6.18 -12.84 -25.74
N PHE A 232 5.53 -11.69 -25.46
CA PHE A 232 6.12 -10.56 -24.74
C PHE A 232 5.70 -10.49 -23.27
N VAL A 233 4.58 -11.11 -22.90
CA VAL A 233 4.04 -11.06 -21.53
C VAL A 233 4.39 -12.29 -20.70
N SER A 234 4.58 -12.08 -19.40
CA SER A 234 4.80 -13.15 -18.44
C SER A 234 3.47 -13.67 -17.87
N LEU A 235 3.50 -14.86 -17.25
CA LEU A 235 2.33 -15.38 -16.52
C LEU A 235 1.87 -14.46 -15.37
N SER A 236 2.75 -13.60 -14.86
CA SER A 236 2.39 -12.62 -13.82
C SER A 236 1.54 -11.49 -14.39
N ASP A 237 1.70 -11.14 -15.66
CA ASP A 237 0.92 -10.10 -16.34
C ASP A 237 -0.52 -10.56 -16.58
N TYR A 238 -0.74 -11.86 -16.79
CA TYR A 238 -2.07 -12.48 -16.81
C TYR A 238 -2.83 -12.38 -15.49
N LYS A 239 -2.12 -12.19 -14.36
CA LYS A 239 -2.74 -12.09 -13.03
C LYS A 239 -3.03 -10.65 -12.61
N HIS A 240 -2.19 -9.71 -13.06
CA HIS A 240 -2.21 -8.32 -12.59
C HIS A 240 -2.57 -7.31 -13.68
N PHE A 241 -2.67 -7.75 -14.94
CA PHE A 241 -3.08 -6.95 -16.09
C PHE A 241 -2.39 -5.58 -16.19
N GLY A 242 -1.06 -5.56 -16.08
CA GLY A 242 -0.24 -4.35 -16.25
C GLY A 242 -0.21 -3.41 -15.05
N LYS A 243 -1.01 -3.66 -14.00
CA LYS A 243 -1.02 -2.87 -12.76
C LYS A 243 0.27 -3.01 -11.94
N MET A 244 1.00 -4.11 -12.14
CA MET A 244 2.24 -4.43 -11.44
C MET A 244 3.35 -4.74 -12.43
N ARG A 245 4.58 -4.31 -12.12
CA ARG A 245 5.79 -4.58 -12.90
C ARG A 245 6.90 -5.14 -12.00
#